data_AF-A0A4Y8CA05-F1
#
_entry.id   AF-A0A4Y8CA05-F1
#
_cell.length_a   1.000
_cell.length_b   1.000
_cell.length_c   1.000
_cell.angle_alpha   90.00
_cell.angle_beta   90.00
_cell.angle_gamma   90.00
#
_symmetry.space_group_name_H-M   'P 1'
#
loop_
_entity.id
_entity.type
_entity.pdbx_description
1 polymer ?
#
loop_
_entity_poly.entity_id
_entity_poly.type
_entity_poly.pdbx_seq_one_letter_code
_entity_poly.pdbx_strand_id
1 'polypeptide(L)'
;LEVGDVVFFGAGAKKTVLDYMGRFRIFLANELNLIDPNALEFLWVLDFPMFEQNDDGSYSAMHHPFTMPKNIDETDLEEISSIAYDVVLNGVELGGGSIRIHKNDIQQKVFKLLNIDEEQQKEKFGF
;
A
#
# COMPACT_ATOMS: atom_id res chain seq x y z
N LEU A 1 -15.56 -21.29 15.11
CA LEU A 1 -14.76 -21.82 16.23
C LEU A 1 -15.50 -22.99 16.78
N GLU A 2 -14.95 -24.17 16.55
CA GLU A 2 -15.50 -25.45 16.98
C GLU A 2 -14.49 -26.17 17.88
N VAL A 3 -14.94 -27.21 18.58
CA VAL A 3 -14.06 -28.01 19.43
C VAL A 3 -12.99 -28.67 18.56
N GLY A 4 -11.71 -28.38 18.84
CA GLY A 4 -10.56 -28.86 18.06
C GLY A 4 -9.83 -27.75 17.30
N ASP A 5 -10.43 -26.56 17.17
CA ASP A 5 -9.76 -25.41 16.57
C ASP A 5 -8.67 -24.84 17.49
N VAL A 6 -7.62 -24.29 16.88
CA VAL A 6 -6.58 -23.50 17.57
C VAL A 6 -6.62 -22.07 17.04
N VAL A 7 -6.63 -21.10 17.96
CA VAL A 7 -6.61 -19.67 17.62
C VAL A 7 -5.26 -19.08 18.01
N PHE A 8 -4.61 -18.44 17.03
CA PHE A 8 -3.36 -17.72 17.23
C PHE A 8 -3.63 -16.21 17.30
N PHE A 9 -2.94 -15.54 18.21
CA PHE A 9 -3.08 -14.10 18.41
C PHE A 9 -1.74 -13.41 18.23
N GLY A 10 -1.77 -12.26 17.56
CA GLY A 10 -0.65 -11.33 17.52
C GLY A 10 -0.99 -10.02 18.23
N ALA A 11 -0.11 -9.58 19.13
CA ALA A 11 -0.29 -8.35 19.90
C ALA A 11 0.98 -7.50 19.84
N GLY A 12 0.83 -6.21 19.51
CA GLY A 12 1.95 -5.30 19.33
C GLY A 12 1.67 -4.24 18.27
N ALA A 13 2.73 -3.63 17.74
CA ALA A 13 2.63 -2.65 16.67
C ALA A 13 1.96 -3.25 15.43
N LYS A 14 0.97 -2.55 14.87
CA LYS A 14 0.14 -3.01 13.75
C LYS A 14 0.96 -3.55 12.58
N LYS A 15 1.95 -2.78 12.10
CA LYS A 15 2.82 -3.16 10.97
C LYS A 15 3.55 -4.48 11.23
N THR A 16 4.15 -4.62 12.41
CA THR A 16 4.86 -5.86 12.81
C THR A 16 3.91 -7.04 12.91
N VAL A 17 2.75 -6.87 13.55
CA VAL A 17 1.77 -7.96 13.73
C VAL A 17 1.23 -8.45 12.39
N LEU A 18 0.86 -7.54 11.49
CA LEU A 18 0.35 -7.90 10.17
C LEU A 18 1.41 -8.64 9.33
N ASP A 19 2.68 -8.22 9.38
CA ASP A 19 3.77 -8.88 8.64
C ASP A 19 3.97 -10.33 9.11
N TYR A 20 4.24 -10.58 10.40
CA TYR A 20 4.53 -11.95 10.83
C TYR A 20 3.28 -12.84 10.82
N MET A 21 2.08 -12.34 11.14
CA MET A 21 0.86 -13.14 11.10
C MET A 21 0.48 -13.51 9.66
N GLY A 22 0.71 -12.61 8.69
CA GLY A 22 0.52 -12.91 7.27
C GLY A 22 1.42 -14.06 6.80
N ARG A 23 2.71 -14.01 7.16
CA ARG A 23 3.68 -15.09 6.87
C ARG A 23 3.34 -16.38 7.58
N PHE A 24 2.96 -16.31 8.86
CA PHE A 24 2.59 -17.46 9.67
C PHE A 24 1.35 -18.18 9.12
N ARG A 25 0.35 -17.43 8.61
CA ARG A 25 -0.81 -18.00 7.92
C ARG A 25 -0.39 -18.83 6.70
N ILE A 26 0.52 -18.31 5.88
CA ILE A 26 1.03 -19.02 4.70
C ILE A 26 1.82 -20.25 5.12
N PHE A 27 2.67 -20.14 6.15
CA PHE A 27 3.41 -21.28 6.71
C PHE A 27 2.45 -22.42 7.12
N LEU A 28 1.43 -22.13 7.93
CA LEU A 28 0.45 -23.14 8.35
C LEU A 28 -0.32 -23.74 7.17
N ALA A 29 -0.69 -22.93 6.17
CA ALA A 29 -1.38 -23.42 4.98
C ALA A 29 -0.53 -24.42 4.18
N ASN A 30 0.80 -24.24 4.16
CA ASN A 30 1.72 -25.21 3.55
C ASN A 30 1.86 -26.48 4.40
N GLU A 31 2.12 -26.35 5.70
CA GLU A 31 2.28 -27.51 6.61
C GLU A 31 1.03 -28.41 6.65
N LEU A 32 -0.15 -27.80 6.54
CA LEU A 32 -1.43 -28.50 6.54
C LEU A 32 -1.92 -28.88 5.13
N ASN A 33 -1.13 -28.62 4.08
CA ASN A 33 -1.47 -28.87 2.67
C ASN A 33 -2.84 -28.30 2.24
N LEU A 34 -3.13 -27.05 2.62
CA LEU A 34 -4.40 -26.38 2.34
C LEU A 34 -4.42 -25.61 1.02
N ILE A 35 -3.28 -25.51 0.34
CA ILE A 35 -3.14 -24.76 -0.92
C ILE A 35 -3.32 -25.72 -2.10
N ASP A 36 -4.33 -25.49 -2.94
CA ASP A 36 -4.50 -26.23 -4.20
C ASP A 36 -3.46 -25.76 -5.23
N PRO A 37 -2.55 -26.62 -5.71
CA PRO A 37 -1.51 -26.24 -6.66
C PRO A 37 -2.03 -25.93 -8.08
N ASN A 38 -3.28 -26.28 -8.39
CA ASN A 38 -3.88 -26.05 -9.70
C ASN A 38 -4.80 -24.82 -9.74
N ALA A 39 -5.10 -24.22 -8.59
CA ALA A 39 -5.96 -23.05 -8.50
C ALA A 39 -5.23 -21.78 -8.98
N LEU A 40 -5.97 -20.91 -9.66
CA LEU A 40 -5.51 -19.59 -10.08
C LEU A 40 -6.45 -18.54 -9.50
N GLU A 41 -6.08 -17.99 -8.36
CA GLU A 41 -6.87 -17.00 -7.62
C GLU A 41 -6.35 -15.60 -7.92
N PHE A 42 -7.06 -14.90 -8.80
CA PHE A 42 -6.76 -13.51 -9.16
C PHE A 42 -7.57 -12.54 -8.31
N LEU A 43 -6.93 -11.45 -7.89
CA LEU A 43 -7.61 -10.32 -7.27
C LEU A 43 -6.97 -8.99 -7.65
N TRP A 44 -7.74 -7.92 -7.44
CA TRP A 44 -7.25 -6.55 -7.46
C TRP A 44 -7.11 -6.05 -6.02
N VAL A 45 -5.96 -5.49 -5.68
CA VAL A 45 -5.81 -4.65 -4.50
C VAL A 45 -6.01 -3.21 -4.96
N LEU A 46 -6.95 -2.52 -4.33
CA LEU A 46 -7.31 -1.13 -4.60
C LEU A 46 -7.15 -0.32 -3.32
N ASP A 47 -7.37 0.99 -3.40
CA ASP A 47 -7.49 1.88 -2.24
C ASP A 47 -6.24 1.93 -1.36
N PHE A 48 -5.08 1.81 -1.99
CA PHE A 48 -3.80 1.99 -1.31
C PHE A 48 -3.71 3.39 -0.68
N PRO A 49 -3.12 3.53 0.51
CA PRO A 49 -2.68 4.81 1.04
C PRO A 49 -1.87 5.59 0.00
N MET A 50 -2.08 6.90 -0.05
CA MET A 50 -1.31 7.78 -0.93
C MET A 50 0.12 7.97 -0.41
N PHE A 51 0.27 7.99 0.91
CA PHE A 51 1.52 8.24 1.62
C PHE A 51 1.83 7.12 2.61
N GLU A 52 3.12 6.87 2.85
CA GLU A 52 3.60 6.01 3.93
C GLU A 52 4.52 6.83 4.84
N GLN A 53 4.36 6.68 6.15
CA GLN A 53 5.27 7.27 7.13
C GLN A 53 6.54 6.43 7.25
N ASN A 54 7.69 7.09 7.12
CA ASN A 54 9.02 6.53 7.32
C ASN A 54 9.38 6.46 8.81
N ASP A 55 10.40 5.69 9.15
CA ASP A 55 10.84 5.50 10.55
C ASP A 55 11.31 6.81 11.22
N ASP A 56 11.71 7.81 10.45
CA ASP A 56 12.12 9.14 10.92
C ASP A 56 10.93 10.12 11.09
N GLY A 57 9.69 9.66 10.82
CA GLY A 57 8.47 10.43 10.90
C GLY A 57 8.12 11.25 9.65
N SER A 58 8.99 11.27 8.63
CA SER A 58 8.69 11.88 7.33
C SER A 58 7.72 11.02 6.51
N TYR A 59 7.10 11.60 5.49
CA TYR A 59 6.20 10.87 4.59
C TYR A 59 6.82 10.70 3.22
N SER A 60 6.66 9.51 2.64
CA SER A 60 6.98 9.20 1.25
C SER A 60 5.71 8.85 0.47
N ALA A 61 5.76 8.92 -0.86
CA ALA A 61 4.67 8.44 -1.69
C ALA A 61 4.69 6.91 -1.72
N MET A 62 3.54 6.26 -1.50
CA MET A 62 3.50 4.79 -1.44
C MET A 62 3.81 4.12 -2.79
N HIS A 63 3.42 4.75 -3.91
CA HIS A 63 3.69 4.26 -5.26
C HIS A 63 4.60 5.22 -6.05
N HIS A 64 4.08 6.39 -6.39
CA HIS A 64 4.83 7.44 -7.08
C HIS A 64 4.18 8.80 -6.76
N PRO A 65 4.95 9.89 -6.62
CA PRO A 65 4.42 11.25 -6.38
C PRO A 65 3.50 11.82 -7.49
N PHE A 66 3.26 11.07 -8.58
CA PHE A 66 2.36 11.45 -9.68
C PHE A 66 1.03 10.69 -9.64
N THR A 67 0.80 9.90 -8.59
CA THR A 67 -0.43 9.13 -8.40
C THR A 67 -1.57 10.04 -7.97
N MET A 68 -2.74 9.91 -8.57
CA MET A 68 -3.91 10.72 -8.24
C MET A 68 -4.45 10.34 -6.85
N PRO A 69 -4.53 11.29 -5.90
CA PRO A 69 -5.24 11.07 -4.64
C PRO A 69 -6.76 11.09 -4.86
N LYS A 70 -7.51 10.28 -4.10
CA LYS A 70 -8.98 10.29 -4.08
C LYS A 70 -9.55 11.46 -3.28
N ASN A 71 -8.86 11.83 -2.20
CA ASN A 71 -9.32 12.77 -1.18
C ASN A 71 -8.16 13.65 -0.67
N ILE A 72 -7.59 14.47 -1.55
CA ILE A 72 -6.39 15.29 -1.25
C ILE A 72 -6.60 16.38 -0.18
N ASP A 73 -7.85 16.73 0.11
CA ASP A 73 -8.18 17.78 1.09
C ASP A 73 -8.37 17.23 2.52
N GLU A 74 -8.16 15.93 2.74
CA GLU A 74 -8.12 15.38 4.10
C GLU A 74 -6.95 15.96 4.91
N THR A 75 -7.19 16.14 6.20
CA THR A 75 -6.17 16.68 7.12
C THR A 75 -5.18 15.63 7.58
N ASP A 76 -5.62 14.37 7.68
CA ASP A 76 -4.77 13.26 8.07
C ASP A 76 -4.17 12.60 6.82
N LEU A 77 -2.83 12.59 6.72
CA LEU A 77 -2.14 12.03 5.57
C LEU A 77 -2.37 10.51 5.43
N GLU A 78 -2.59 9.80 6.54
CA GLU A 78 -2.82 8.35 6.53
C GLU A 78 -4.20 7.99 5.96
N GLU A 79 -5.15 8.93 5.97
CA GLU A 79 -6.51 8.77 5.44
C GLU A 79 -6.62 9.17 3.96
N ILE A 80 -5.56 9.74 3.38
CA ILE A 80 -5.53 10.05 1.95
C ILE A 80 -5.27 8.75 1.18
N SER A 81 -6.26 8.31 0.42
CA SER A 81 -6.15 7.14 -0.46
C SER A 81 -5.79 7.55 -1.88
N SER A 82 -5.14 6.63 -2.59
CA SER A 82 -4.74 6.80 -3.98
C SER A 82 -5.71 6.10 -4.94
N ILE A 83 -5.73 6.55 -6.19
CA ILE A 83 -6.30 5.82 -7.31
C ILE A 83 -5.19 4.95 -7.94
N ALA A 84 -4.66 4.04 -7.13
CA ALA A 84 -3.70 3.01 -7.54
C ALA A 84 -4.33 1.62 -7.43
N TYR A 85 -3.73 0.67 -8.12
CA TYR A 85 -4.22 -0.70 -8.19
C TYR A 85 -3.09 -1.67 -8.50
N ASP A 86 -3.15 -2.86 -7.89
CA ASP A 86 -2.26 -3.99 -8.16
C ASP A 86 -3.07 -5.22 -8.52
N VAL A 87 -2.62 -5.97 -9.54
CA VAL A 87 -3.14 -7.31 -9.84
C VAL A 87 -2.27 -8.36 -9.15
N VAL A 88 -2.92 -9.24 -8.40
CA VAL A 88 -2.28 -10.31 -7.63
C VAL A 88 -2.80 -11.66 -8.10
N LEU A 89 -1.89 -12.63 -8.27
CA LEU A 89 -2.19 -14.02 -8.51
C LEU A 89 -1.54 -14.88 -7.42
N ASN A 90 -2.34 -15.66 -6.70
CA ASN A 90 -1.86 -16.62 -5.70
C ASN A 90 -0.86 -16.02 -4.69
N GLY A 91 -1.10 -14.76 -4.28
CA GLY A 91 -0.25 -14.03 -3.33
C GLY A 91 1.00 -13.39 -3.94
N VAL A 92 1.16 -13.42 -5.26
CA VAL A 92 2.25 -12.76 -5.98
C VAL A 92 1.71 -11.58 -6.78
N GLU A 93 2.32 -10.41 -6.62
CA GLU A 93 2.05 -9.23 -7.45
C GLU A 93 2.50 -9.51 -8.89
N LEU A 94 1.57 -9.40 -9.85
CA LEU A 94 1.88 -9.51 -11.27
C LEU A 94 2.19 -8.15 -11.91
N GLY A 95 1.71 -7.08 -11.29
CA GLY A 95 2.00 -5.70 -11.66
C GLY A 95 0.95 -4.73 -11.14
N GLY A 96 1.24 -3.45 -11.29
CA GLY A 96 0.40 -2.38 -10.76
C GLY A 96 0.39 -1.13 -11.63
N GLY A 97 -0.47 -0.19 -11.25
CA GLY A 97 -0.63 1.08 -11.94
C GLY A 97 -1.36 2.12 -11.11
N SER A 98 -1.42 3.33 -11.66
CA SER A 98 -2.22 4.40 -11.06
C SER A 98 -2.73 5.39 -12.08
N ILE A 99 -3.88 5.99 -11.77
CA ILE A 99 -4.34 7.20 -12.46
C ILE A 99 -3.39 8.33 -12.11
N ARG A 100 -2.91 9.04 -13.14
CA ARG A 100 -1.92 10.10 -12.96
C ARG A 100 -2.57 11.44 -12.65
N ILE A 101 -1.89 12.22 -11.82
CA ILE A 101 -2.24 13.62 -11.59
C ILE A 101 -2.11 14.38 -12.91
N HIS A 102 -3.20 15.06 -13.29
CA HIS A 102 -3.27 15.86 -14.51
C HIS A 102 -3.70 17.31 -14.22
N LYS A 103 -3.74 17.71 -12.95
CA LYS A 103 -4.05 19.06 -12.51
C LYS A 103 -2.88 19.63 -11.70
N ASN A 104 -2.39 20.80 -12.11
CA ASN A 104 -1.18 21.39 -11.54
C ASN A 104 -1.33 21.72 -10.04
N ASP A 105 -2.48 22.25 -9.65
CA ASP A 105 -2.82 22.56 -8.26
C ASP A 105 -2.77 21.32 -7.36
N ILE A 106 -3.27 20.17 -7.83
CA ILE A 106 -3.18 18.90 -7.10
C ILE A 106 -1.74 18.42 -7.00
N GLN A 107 -0.96 18.50 -8.09
CA GLN A 107 0.44 18.08 -8.08
C GLN A 107 1.26 18.90 -7.07
N GLN A 108 1.04 20.21 -7.04
CA GLN A 108 1.70 21.10 -6.09
C GLN A 108 1.31 20.82 -4.64
N LYS A 109 0.04 20.48 -4.36
CA LYS A 109 -0.39 20.00 -3.03
C LYS A 109 0.37 18.73 -2.63
N VAL A 110 0.46 17.75 -3.52
CA VAL A 110 1.17 16.49 -3.25
C VAL A 110 2.66 16.73 -2.98
N PHE A 111 3.34 17.56 -3.79
CA PHE A 111 4.74 17.90 -3.55
C PHE A 111 4.94 18.61 -2.21
N LYS A 112 4.06 19.54 -1.84
CA LYS A 112 4.11 20.21 -0.55
C LYS A 112 3.96 19.23 0.62
N LEU A 113 3.04 18.26 0.53
CA LEU A 113 2.85 17.23 1.55
C LEU A 113 4.07 16.30 1.69
N LEU A 114 4.78 16.07 0.59
CA LEU A 114 6.03 15.29 0.55
C LEU A 114 7.29 16.11 0.89
N ASN A 115 7.13 17.39 1.27
CA ASN A 115 8.24 18.32 1.51
C ASN A 115 9.22 18.43 0.33
N ILE A 116 8.71 18.36 -0.91
CA ILE A 116 9.51 18.55 -2.12
C ILE A 116 9.43 20.02 -2.52
N ASP A 117 10.53 20.74 -2.33
CA ASP A 117 10.61 22.18 -2.62
C ASP A 117 10.64 22.50 -4.13
N GLU A 118 10.49 23.78 -4.49
CA GLU A 118 10.45 24.21 -5.89
C GLU A 118 11.76 23.95 -6.65
N GLU A 119 12.91 23.99 -5.97
CA GLU A 119 14.20 23.72 -6.61
C GLU A 119 14.31 22.24 -6.98
N GLN A 120 13.98 21.35 -6.05
CA GLN A 120 13.91 19.90 -6.27
C GLN A 120 12.87 19.53 -7.33
N GLN A 121 11.74 20.22 -7.36
CA GLN A 121 10.74 20.02 -8.40
C GLN A 121 11.30 20.35 -9.77
N LYS A 122 11.97 21.50 -9.92
CA LYS A 122 12.59 21.91 -11.20
C LYS A 122 13.73 20.99 -11.60
N GLU A 123 14.58 20.58 -10.64
CA GLU A 123 15.71 19.70 -10.92
C GLU A 123 15.27 18.30 -11.37
N LYS A 124 14.29 17.71 -10.67
CA LYS A 124 13.88 16.31 -10.91
C LYS A 124 12.81 16.16 -11.98
N PHE A 125 11.94 17.17 -12.11
CA PHE A 125 10.71 17.07 -12.91
C PHE A 125 10.50 18.29 -13.83
N GLY A 126 11.41 19.27 -13.81
CA GLY A 126 11.36 20.41 -14.71
C GLY A 126 11.70 19.97 -16.14
N PHE A 127 10.73 20.15 -17.02
CA PHE A 127 10.90 20.14 -18.47
C PHE A 127 10.49 21.52 -19.02
#